data_AF-A0A7W8HCD4-F1
#
_entry.id   AF-A0A7W8HCD4-F1
#
_cell.length_a   1.000
_cell.length_b   1.000
_cell.length_c   1.000
_cell.angle_alpha   90.00
_cell.angle_beta   90.00
_cell.angle_gamma   90.00
#
_symmetry.space_group_name_H-M   'P 1'
#
loop_
_entity.id
_entity.type
_entity.pdbx_description
1 polymer ?
#
loop_
_entity_poly.entity_id
_entity_poly.type
_entity_poly.pdbx_seq_one_letter_code
_entity_poly.pdbx_strand_id
1 'polypeptide(L)'
;MRKRERSKRLSSRICPAWGRDYLKVGYYTESFFAERDIRYIAINDGVDSDKGDNNFTPFRNLFNDFYARDTSRKIRAILNAKANAGEHMGKQPYGYLRDKDNPKQWVVDGEAAEVVKKIFALCVDGKGPMQIARMLQKEKVLTVKSYYAKCAG
;
A
#
# COMPACT_ATOMS: atom_id res chain seq x y z
N MET A 1 -12.45 -49.24 -27.08
CA MET A 1 -11.74 -48.37 -26.11
C MET A 1 -11.72 -46.93 -26.63
N ARG A 2 -12.59 -46.04 -26.11
CA ARG A 2 -12.54 -44.59 -26.45
C ARG A 2 -11.74 -43.90 -25.36
N LYS A 3 -10.53 -43.42 -25.67
CA LYS A 3 -9.75 -42.57 -24.77
C LYS A 3 -10.57 -41.31 -24.50
N ARG A 4 -11.01 -41.11 -23.26
CA ARG A 4 -11.54 -39.82 -22.80
C ARG A 4 -10.35 -38.85 -22.76
N GLU A 5 -10.19 -38.04 -23.79
CA GLU A 5 -9.32 -36.87 -23.77
C GLU A 5 -9.85 -35.92 -22.69
N ARG A 6 -9.13 -35.83 -21.57
CA ARG A 6 -9.43 -34.84 -20.52
C ARG A 6 -9.03 -33.48 -21.06
N SER A 7 -9.95 -32.78 -21.72
CA SER A 7 -9.81 -31.35 -22.00
C SER A 7 -9.59 -30.63 -20.66
N LYS A 8 -8.42 -29.99 -20.53
CA LYS A 8 -8.01 -29.32 -19.30
C LYS A 8 -8.68 -27.95 -19.28
N ARG A 9 -9.77 -27.82 -18.52
CA ARG A 9 -10.45 -26.53 -18.31
C ARG A 9 -9.72 -25.72 -17.24
N LEU A 10 -9.24 -24.54 -17.58
CA LEU A 10 -8.67 -23.59 -16.61
C LEU A 10 -9.72 -22.52 -16.28
N SER A 11 -10.39 -22.69 -15.14
CA SER A 11 -11.31 -21.68 -14.60
C SER A 11 -10.57 -20.81 -13.60
N SER A 12 -10.08 -19.64 -14.05
CA SER A 12 -9.41 -18.69 -13.17
C SER A 12 -10.45 -17.79 -12.50
N ARG A 13 -10.76 -18.06 -11.23
CA ARG A 13 -11.51 -17.14 -10.37
C ARG A 13 -10.50 -16.09 -9.85
N ILE A 14 -10.24 -15.08 -10.69
CA ILE A 14 -9.48 -13.86 -10.41
C ILE A 14 -8.04 -14.09 -9.90
N CYS A 15 -7.04 -13.94 -10.77
CA CYS A 15 -5.65 -13.73 -10.37
C CYS A 15 -5.24 -12.28 -10.71
N PRO A 16 -5.23 -11.35 -9.74
CA PRO A 16 -4.86 -9.94 -9.97
C PRO A 16 -3.43 -9.76 -10.48
N ALA A 17 -2.57 -10.77 -10.28
CA ALA A 17 -1.19 -10.76 -10.74
C ALA A 17 -1.05 -11.00 -12.26
N TRP A 18 -2.01 -11.69 -12.88
CA TRP A 18 -1.91 -12.04 -14.30
C TRP A 18 -2.43 -10.90 -15.19
N GLY A 19 -3.38 -10.10 -14.73
CA GLY A 19 -3.97 -8.98 -15.50
C GLY A 19 -3.13 -7.70 -15.63
N ARG A 20 -1.92 -7.64 -15.07
CA ARG A 20 -1.08 -6.42 -15.06
C ARG A 20 -0.27 -6.17 -16.34
N ASP A 21 -0.03 -7.22 -17.13
CA ASP A 21 0.76 -7.13 -18.36
C ASP A 21 -0.08 -7.63 -19.53
N TYR A 22 -0.86 -6.70 -20.10
CA TYR A 22 -1.84 -6.95 -21.15
C TYR A 22 -1.26 -7.71 -22.36
N LEU A 23 -0.01 -7.41 -22.75
CA LEU A 23 0.67 -8.09 -23.86
C LEU A 23 0.91 -9.57 -23.56
N LYS A 24 1.28 -9.88 -22.32
CA LYS A 24 1.48 -11.27 -21.88
C LYS A 24 0.14 -11.99 -21.78
N VAL A 25 -0.88 -11.36 -21.22
CA VAL A 25 -2.20 -11.97 -21.10
C VAL A 25 -2.76 -12.32 -22.47
N GLY A 26 -2.72 -11.39 -23.44
CA GLY A 26 -3.14 -11.62 -24.81
C GLY A 26 -2.40 -12.79 -25.47
N TYR A 27 -1.07 -12.80 -25.36
CA TYR A 27 -0.24 -13.91 -25.87
C TYR A 27 -0.62 -15.28 -25.26
N TYR A 28 -0.86 -15.32 -23.94
CA TYR A 28 -1.22 -16.57 -23.28
C TYR A 28 -2.63 -17.02 -23.66
N THR A 29 -3.59 -16.11 -23.77
CA THR A 29 -4.98 -16.43 -24.12
C THR A 29 -5.17 -16.80 -25.58
N GLU A 30 -4.49 -16.14 -26.51
CA GLU A 30 -4.71 -16.30 -27.95
C GLU A 30 -3.80 -17.37 -28.58
N SER A 31 -2.53 -17.46 -28.15
CA SER A 31 -1.56 -18.38 -28.76
C SER A 31 -1.29 -19.60 -27.87
N PHE A 32 -0.90 -19.38 -26.61
CA PHE A 32 -0.40 -20.47 -25.75
C PHE A 32 -1.48 -21.47 -25.29
N PHE A 33 -2.68 -20.98 -24.95
CA PHE A 33 -3.80 -21.82 -24.52
C PHE A 33 -4.55 -22.46 -25.70
N ALA A 34 -4.63 -21.77 -26.84
CA ALA A 34 -5.18 -22.33 -28.08
C ALA A 34 -4.35 -23.51 -28.59
N GLU A 35 -3.01 -23.41 -28.58
CA GLU A 35 -2.10 -24.51 -28.96
C GLU A 35 -2.22 -25.76 -28.07
N ARG A 36 -2.74 -25.61 -26.85
CA ARG A 36 -2.84 -26.70 -25.85
C ARG A 36 -4.26 -27.21 -25.64
N ASP A 37 -5.22 -26.78 -26.45
CA ASP A 37 -6.64 -27.11 -26.33
C ASP A 37 -7.21 -26.82 -24.91
N ILE A 38 -6.78 -25.68 -24.34
CA ILE A 38 -7.19 -25.22 -23.01
C ILE A 38 -8.22 -24.10 -23.18
N ARG A 39 -9.47 -24.36 -22.78
CA ARG A 39 -10.52 -23.34 -22.74
C ARG A 39 -10.33 -22.42 -21.54
N TYR A 40 -10.12 -21.13 -21.81
CA TYR A 40 -10.07 -20.07 -20.81
C TYR A 40 -11.44 -19.42 -20.64
N ILE A 41 -11.89 -19.33 -19.38
CA ILE A 41 -13.17 -18.70 -19.01
C ILE A 41 -12.89 -17.67 -17.91
N ALA A 42 -12.95 -16.38 -18.24
CA ALA A 42 -12.92 -15.30 -17.26
C ALA A 42 -14.36 -14.83 -16.98
N ILE A 43 -14.92 -15.33 -15.87
CA ILE A 43 -16.32 -15.09 -15.48
C ILE A 43 -16.59 -13.59 -15.26
N ASN A 44 -15.61 -12.85 -14.73
CA ASN A 44 -15.76 -11.42 -14.45
C ASN A 44 -15.69 -10.54 -15.70
N ASP A 45 -14.87 -10.93 -16.67
CA ASP A 45 -14.64 -10.12 -17.88
C ASP A 45 -15.57 -10.54 -19.03
N GLY A 46 -16.36 -11.61 -18.84
CA GLY A 46 -17.25 -12.17 -19.86
C GLY A 46 -16.51 -12.83 -21.02
N VAL A 47 -15.22 -13.14 -20.84
CA VAL A 47 -14.31 -13.65 -21.88
C VAL A 47 -14.34 -15.16 -21.87
N ASP A 48 -14.68 -15.75 -23.02
CA ASP A 48 -14.69 -17.19 -23.26
C ASP A 48 -13.96 -17.44 -24.58
N SER A 49 -12.87 -18.21 -24.55
CA SER A 49 -12.06 -18.48 -25.76
C SER A 49 -12.83 -19.17 -26.89
N ASP A 50 -13.95 -19.85 -26.58
CA ASP A 50 -14.79 -20.56 -27.56
C ASP A 50 -15.80 -19.65 -28.28
N LYS A 51 -16.12 -18.48 -27.70
CA LYS A 51 -17.03 -17.51 -28.30
C LYS A 51 -16.17 -16.39 -28.85
N GLY A 52 -16.10 -16.25 -30.18
CA GLY A 52 -15.21 -15.34 -30.92
C GLY A 52 -15.40 -13.83 -30.70
N ASP A 53 -15.76 -13.40 -29.49
CA ASP A 53 -16.06 -12.02 -29.10
C ASP A 53 -14.91 -11.37 -28.28
N ASN A 54 -13.67 -11.80 -28.54
CA ASN A 54 -12.50 -11.40 -27.76
C ASN A 54 -11.82 -10.10 -28.27
N ASN A 55 -12.31 -9.47 -29.33
CA ASN A 55 -11.66 -8.29 -29.93
C ASN A 55 -11.69 -7.02 -29.05
N PHE A 56 -12.60 -6.93 -28.07
CA PHE A 56 -12.73 -5.75 -27.20
C PHE A 56 -12.13 -5.90 -25.79
N THR A 57 -11.75 -7.11 -25.40
CA THR A 57 -11.07 -7.40 -24.13
C THR A 57 -9.78 -6.59 -23.94
N PRO A 58 -8.92 -6.43 -24.98
CA PRO A 58 -7.78 -5.54 -24.93
C PRO A 58 -8.08 -4.11 -24.52
N PHE A 59 -9.13 -3.53 -25.12
CA PHE A 59 -9.47 -2.13 -24.92
C PHE A 59 -10.02 -1.89 -23.51
N ARG A 60 -10.86 -2.79 -22.99
CA ARG A 60 -11.37 -2.69 -21.61
C ARG A 60 -10.25 -2.73 -20.57
N ASN A 61 -9.29 -3.63 -20.75
CA ASN A 61 -8.13 -3.71 -19.87
C ASN A 61 -7.24 -2.47 -19.98
N LEU A 62 -7.01 -1.95 -21.19
CA LEU A 62 -6.26 -0.71 -21.41
C LEU A 62 -6.92 0.50 -20.72
N PHE A 63 -8.25 0.62 -20.78
CA PHE A 63 -8.96 1.70 -20.09
C PHE A 63 -8.85 1.59 -18.57
N ASN A 64 -8.85 0.38 -18.01
CA ASN A 64 -8.64 0.16 -16.58
C ASN A 64 -7.23 0.59 -16.14
N ASP A 65 -6.20 0.21 -16.90
CA ASP A 65 -4.82 0.62 -16.63
C ASP A 65 -4.63 2.13 -16.76
N PHE A 66 -5.27 2.74 -17.76
CA PHE A 66 -5.23 4.19 -17.94
C PHE A 66 -5.90 4.93 -16.78
N TYR A 67 -7.05 4.43 -16.30
CA TYR A 67 -7.76 5.00 -15.15
C TYR A 67 -6.95 4.90 -13.85
N ALA A 68 -6.34 3.73 -13.60
CA ALA A 68 -5.45 3.53 -12.45
C ALA A 68 -4.20 4.43 -12.52
N ARG A 69 -3.66 4.67 -13.72
CA ARG A 69 -2.50 5.55 -13.93
C ARG A 69 -2.85 7.02 -13.76
N ASP A 70 -3.99 7.46 -14.29
CA ASP A 70 -4.43 8.86 -14.17
C ASP A 70 -4.73 9.24 -12.71
N THR A 71 -5.47 8.39 -12.00
CA THR A 71 -5.74 8.57 -10.57
C THR A 71 -4.44 8.59 -9.76
N SER A 72 -3.50 7.69 -10.05
CA SER A 72 -2.18 7.71 -9.41
C SER A 72 -1.40 9.00 -9.68
N ARG A 73 -1.42 9.54 -10.90
CA ARG A 73 -0.79 10.83 -11.22
C ARG A 73 -1.42 11.97 -10.45
N LYS A 74 -2.76 12.03 -10.40
CA LYS A 74 -3.50 13.05 -9.66
C LYS A 74 -3.19 13.01 -8.17
N ILE A 75 -3.18 11.83 -7.57
CA ILE A 75 -2.83 11.66 -6.15
C ILE A 75 -1.40 12.13 -5.89
N ARG A 76 -0.44 11.74 -6.75
CA ARG A 76 0.95 12.22 -6.65
C ARG A 76 1.07 13.73 -6.79
N ALA A 77 0.32 14.34 -7.72
CA ALA A 77 0.30 15.78 -7.88
C ALA A 77 -0.24 16.49 -6.63
N ILE A 78 -1.32 15.97 -6.03
CA ILE A 78 -1.89 16.51 -4.78
C ILE A 78 -0.88 16.36 -3.62
N LEU A 79 -0.23 15.21 -3.49
CA LEU A 79 0.78 14.99 -2.46
C LEU A 79 2.00 15.91 -2.64
N ASN A 80 2.46 16.10 -3.87
CA ASN A 80 3.55 17.03 -4.17
C ASN A 80 3.16 18.49 -3.90
N ALA A 81 1.94 18.89 -4.23
CA ALA A 81 1.44 20.23 -3.92
C ALA A 81 1.39 20.48 -2.41
N LYS A 82 0.92 19.50 -1.63
CA LYS A 82 0.93 19.56 -0.16
C LYS A 82 2.34 19.60 0.42
N ALA A 83 3.27 18.82 -0.15
CA ALA A 83 4.68 18.84 0.23
C ALA A 83 5.32 20.21 0.00
N ASN A 84 5.09 20.81 -1.19
CA ASN A 84 5.61 22.14 -1.53
C ASN A 84 5.00 23.25 -0.66
N ALA A 85 3.76 23.08 -0.20
CA ALA A 85 3.13 23.99 0.75
C ALA A 85 3.66 23.83 2.19
N GLY A 86 4.58 22.88 2.44
CA GLY A 86 5.12 22.60 3.77
C GLY A 86 4.11 21.94 4.72
N GLU A 87 3.03 21.37 4.19
CA GLU A 87 2.03 20.69 5.02
C GLU A 87 2.55 19.33 5.48
N HIS A 88 2.44 19.06 6.77
CA HIS A 88 2.84 17.78 7.33
C HIS A 88 1.82 16.69 6.95
N MET A 89 2.22 15.76 6.08
CA MET A 89 1.34 14.70 5.57
C MET A 89 1.30 13.43 6.44
N GLY A 90 2.12 13.37 7.49
CA GLY A 90 2.33 12.17 8.32
C GLY A 90 1.67 12.20 9.70
N LYS A 91 1.86 11.12 10.46
CA LYS A 91 1.62 11.12 11.91
C LYS A 91 2.71 11.93 12.61
N GLN A 92 2.36 12.66 13.66
CA GLN A 92 3.33 13.46 14.39
C GLN A 92 4.40 12.58 15.07
N PRO A 93 5.69 12.97 15.03
CA PRO A 93 6.74 12.32 15.79
C PRO A 93 6.57 12.50 17.30
N TYR A 94 7.18 11.62 18.09
CA TYR A 94 7.20 11.75 19.55
C TYR A 94 7.88 13.06 20.00
N GLY A 95 7.27 13.79 20.93
CA GLY A 95 7.69 15.15 21.29
C GLY A 95 6.95 16.27 20.56
N TYR A 96 6.09 15.93 19.58
CA TYR A 96 5.20 16.87 18.91
C TYR A 96 3.75 16.46 19.10
N LEU A 97 2.88 17.46 19.16
CA LEU A 97 1.43 17.35 19.14
C LEU A 97 0.90 18.02 17.86
N ARG A 98 -0.26 17.58 17.41
CA ARG A 98 -1.00 18.33 16.38
C ARG A 98 -1.62 19.55 17.06
N ASP A 99 -1.50 20.69 16.41
CA ASP A 99 -2.25 21.86 16.84
C ASP A 99 -3.76 21.57 16.77
N LYS A 100 -4.52 22.04 17.77
CA LYS A 100 -5.98 21.89 17.82
C LYS A 100 -6.65 22.83 16.80
N ASP A 101 -6.04 23.98 16.56
CA ASP A 101 -6.60 25.02 15.70
C ASP A 101 -6.14 24.87 14.24
N ASN A 102 -4.94 24.32 14.00
CA ASN A 102 -4.45 24.04 12.66
C ASN A 102 -3.81 22.64 12.55
N PRO A 103 -4.56 21.58 12.16
CA PRO A 103 -4.07 20.20 12.15
C PRO A 103 -2.92 19.95 11.16
N LYS A 104 -2.57 20.94 10.33
CA LYS A 104 -1.45 20.93 9.38
C LYS A 104 -0.11 21.29 10.02
N GLN A 105 -0.12 21.85 11.23
CA GLN A 105 1.06 22.27 11.97
C GLN A 105 1.28 21.39 13.20
N TRP A 106 2.55 21.22 13.56
CA TRP A 106 2.98 20.48 14.73
C TRP A 106 3.49 21.45 15.78
N VAL A 107 2.95 21.34 16.99
CA VAL A 107 3.36 22.12 18.16
C VAL A 107 4.27 21.25 19.02
N VAL A 108 5.32 21.83 19.57
CA VAL A 108 6.24 21.13 20.48
C VAL A 108 5.51 20.83 21.78
N ASP A 109 5.50 19.58 22.19
CA ASP A 109 4.95 19.14 23.45
C ASP A 109 6.03 19.17 24.54
N GLY A 110 5.86 20.02 25.55
CA GLY A 110 6.89 20.24 26.57
C GLY A 110 7.29 18.97 27.33
N GLU A 111 6.32 18.19 27.78
CA GLU A 111 6.57 17.00 28.62
C GLU A 111 7.28 15.89 27.81
N ALA A 112 6.82 15.62 26.59
CA ALA A 112 7.47 14.65 25.72
C ALA A 112 8.82 15.15 25.15
N ALA A 113 8.96 16.45 24.86
CA ALA A 113 10.21 17.02 24.35
C ALA A 113 11.34 16.96 25.39
N GLU A 114 11.03 17.13 26.69
CA GLU A 114 12.01 16.93 27.76
C GLU A 114 12.53 15.49 27.80
N VAL A 115 11.66 14.50 27.62
CA VAL A 115 12.06 13.09 27.56
C VAL A 115 13.01 12.85 26.38
N VAL A 116 12.72 13.40 25.21
CA VAL A 116 13.60 13.28 24.03
C VAL A 116 14.96 13.94 24.27
N LYS A 117 14.99 15.13 24.88
CA LYS A 117 16.24 15.82 25.25
C LYS A 117 17.06 15.00 26.25
N LYS A 118 16.40 14.40 27.26
CA LYS A 118 17.05 13.50 28.23
C LYS A 118 17.64 12.26 27.56
N ILE A 119 16.91 11.63 26.64
CA ILE A 119 17.40 10.49 25.86
C ILE A 119 18.68 10.87 25.10
N PHE A 120 18.67 12.04 24.44
CA PHE A 120 19.82 12.50 23.69
C PHE A 120 21.03 12.79 24.58
N ALA A 121 20.82 13.45 25.73
CA ALA A 121 21.88 13.67 26.72
C ALA A 121 22.49 12.35 27.21
N LEU A 122 21.65 11.36 27.54
CA LEU A 122 22.12 10.04 27.97
C LEU A 122 22.88 9.28 26.87
N CYS A 123 22.52 9.46 25.59
CA CYS A 123 23.27 8.93 24.46
C CYS A 123 24.64 9.61 24.33
N VAL A 124 24.70 10.94 24.50
CA VAL A 124 25.97 11.71 24.47
C VAL A 124 26.90 11.30 25.62
N ASP A 125 26.33 10.98 26.77
CA ASP A 125 27.04 10.41 27.93
C ASP A 125 27.55 8.96 27.71
N GLY A 126 27.34 8.39 26.50
CA GLY A 126 27.85 7.07 26.12
C GLY A 126 27.02 5.89 26.60
N LYS A 127 25.79 6.12 27.09
CA LYS A 127 24.91 5.02 27.51
C LYS A 127 24.31 4.30 26.31
N GLY A 128 24.36 2.98 26.33
CA GLY A 128 23.77 2.16 25.27
C GLY A 128 22.23 2.25 25.28
N PRO A 129 21.57 2.02 24.13
CA PRO A 129 20.11 2.18 24.00
C PRO A 129 19.32 1.31 24.99
N MET A 130 19.85 0.13 25.34
CA MET A 130 19.22 -0.76 26.31
C MET A 130 19.27 -0.21 27.75
N GLN A 131 20.35 0.47 28.11
CA GLN A 131 20.49 1.09 29.43
C GLN A 131 19.53 2.26 29.57
N ILE A 132 19.40 3.08 28.51
CA ILE A 132 18.46 4.19 28.45
C ILE A 132 17.02 3.70 28.61
N ALA A 133 16.63 2.64 27.88
CA ALA A 133 15.30 2.05 28.02
C ALA A 133 15.02 1.56 29.47
N ARG A 134 16.00 0.92 30.12
CA ARG A 134 15.86 0.48 31.52
C ARG A 134 15.76 1.65 32.50
N MET A 135 16.47 2.75 32.27
CA MET A 135 16.38 3.97 33.10
C MET A 135 15.00 4.60 32.96
N LEU A 136 14.53 4.82 31.73
CA LEU A 136 13.20 5.37 31.47
C LEU A 136 12.07 4.50 32.04
N GLN A 137 12.24 3.17 32.02
CA GLN A 137 11.28 2.25 32.62
C GLN A 137 11.25 2.35 34.15
N LYS A 138 12.40 2.54 34.80
CA LYS A 138 12.47 2.78 36.26
C LYS A 138 11.83 4.12 36.65
N GLU A 139 12.04 5.14 35.81
CA GLU A 139 11.44 6.47 35.97
C GLU A 139 9.93 6.48 35.65
N LYS A 140 9.34 5.32 35.28
CA LYS A 140 7.93 5.16 34.89
C LYS A 140 7.50 6.13 33.80
N VAL A 141 8.40 6.44 32.87
CA VAL A 141 8.08 7.26 31.70
C VAL A 141 7.05 6.51 30.84
N LEU A 142 5.95 7.19 30.53
CA LEU A 142 4.86 6.63 29.73
C LEU A 142 5.36 6.25 28.34
N THR A 143 4.99 5.06 27.86
CA THR A 143 5.21 4.68 26.47
C THR A 143 4.51 5.63 25.51
N VAL A 144 5.09 5.83 24.32
CA VAL A 144 4.57 6.72 23.27
C VAL A 144 3.06 6.54 23.04
N LYS A 145 2.58 5.28 22.97
CA LYS A 145 1.14 4.99 22.80
C LYS A 145 0.28 5.43 23.98
N SER A 146 0.72 5.15 25.22
CA SER A 146 -0.03 5.49 26.42
C SER A 146 -0.01 7.00 26.70
N TYR A 147 1.08 7.67 26.34
CA TYR A 147 1.22 9.12 26.43
C TYR A 147 0.21 9.83 25.53
N TYR A 148 0.16 9.47 24.24
CA TYR A 148 -0.82 10.06 23.33
C TYR A 148 -2.27 9.69 23.65
N ALA A 149 -2.52 8.51 24.24
CA ALA A 149 -3.86 8.15 24.73
C ALA A 149 -4.31 9.03 25.90
N LYS A 150 -3.39 9.43 26.78
CA LYS A 150 -3.66 10.39 27.88
C LYS A 150 -3.94 11.80 27.35
N CYS A 151 -3.24 12.25 26.32
CA CYS A 151 -3.44 13.58 25.71
C CYS A 151 -4.69 13.69 24.83
N ALA A 152 -5.24 12.55 24.38
CA ALA A 152 -6.42 12.48 23.51
C ALA A 152 -7.75 12.33 24.28
N GLY A 153 -7.70 12.06 25.59
CA GLY A 153 -8.86 12.07 26.49
C GLY A 153 -9.02 13.44 27.14
#